data_AF-A0A6L5ZL98-F1
#
_entry.id   AF-A0A6L5ZL98-F1
#
_cell.length_a   1.000
_cell.length_b   1.000
_cell.length_c   1.000
_cell.angle_alpha   90.00
_cell.angle_beta   90.00
_cell.angle_gamma   90.00
#
_symmetry.space_group_name_H-M   'P 1'
#
loop_
_entity.id
_entity.type
_entity.pdbx_description
1 polymer ?
#
loop_
_entity_poly.entity_id
_entity_poly.type
_entity_poly.pdbx_seq_one_letter_code
_entity_poly.pdbx_strand_id
1 'polypeptide(L)'
;MQTSGYTMWSGENNSEAGIWECTAGPSYWSLEQNEFVHILSGSMTVTPDEGDAFLAGPGVTFLVPVGWKGTWDIHETIRKLYVLF
;
A
#
# COMPACT_ATOMS: atom_id res chain seq x y z
N MET A 1 -11.97 -1.25 -8.43
CA MET A 1 -11.18 -0.01 -8.27
C MET A 1 -10.24 0.12 -9.46
N GLN A 2 -9.96 1.34 -9.89
CA GLN A 2 -8.99 1.62 -10.93
C GLN A 2 -7.65 1.97 -10.29
N THR A 3 -6.58 1.33 -10.76
CA THR A 3 -5.21 1.58 -10.32
C THR A 3 -4.39 2.20 -11.44
N SER A 4 -3.46 3.08 -11.08
CA SER A 4 -2.43 3.62 -11.99
C SER A 4 -1.12 3.80 -11.23
N GLY A 5 -0.04 4.18 -11.94
CA GLY A 5 1.27 4.35 -11.31
C GLY A 5 2.41 4.21 -12.29
N TYR A 6 3.63 4.25 -11.76
CA TYR A 6 4.85 3.96 -12.51
C TYR A 6 5.93 3.40 -11.58
N THR A 7 6.69 2.44 -12.11
CA THR A 7 7.90 1.92 -11.49
C THR A 7 9.06 2.87 -11.79
N MET A 8 9.76 3.33 -10.75
CA MET A 8 10.94 4.19 -10.85
C MET A 8 12.24 3.38 -10.91
N TRP A 9 12.26 2.23 -10.23
CA TRP A 9 13.41 1.35 -10.15
C TRP A 9 12.97 -0.10 -10.03
N SER A 10 13.73 -0.99 -10.67
CA SER A 10 13.60 -2.44 -10.55
C SER A 10 14.98 -3.03 -10.26
N GLY A 11 15.03 -3.94 -9.30
CA GLY A 11 16.22 -4.66 -8.87
C GLY A 11 16.14 -6.16 -9.14
N GLU A 12 17.06 -6.89 -8.51
CA GLU A 12 17.01 -8.35 -8.48
C GLU A 12 15.85 -8.86 -7.61
N ASN A 13 15.50 -10.14 -7.73
CA ASN A 13 14.46 -10.79 -6.91
C ASN A 13 13.09 -10.10 -6.91
N ASN A 14 12.72 -9.46 -8.02
CA ASN A 14 11.47 -8.69 -8.17
C ASN A 14 11.34 -7.51 -7.19
N SER A 15 12.46 -7.01 -6.64
CA SER A 15 12.45 -5.78 -5.87
C SER A 15 12.11 -4.60 -6.77
N GLU A 16 11.22 -3.73 -6.31
CA GLU A 16 10.75 -2.58 -7.09
C GLU A 16 10.49 -1.38 -6.20
N ALA A 17 10.68 -0.18 -6.74
CA ALA A 17 10.25 1.05 -6.09
C ALA A 17 9.52 1.93 -7.10
N GLY A 18 8.44 2.57 -6.66
CA GLY A 18 7.58 3.32 -7.57
C GLY A 18 6.50 4.13 -6.87
N ILE A 19 5.62 4.67 -7.70
CA ILE A 19 4.40 5.35 -7.28
C ILE A 19 3.20 4.51 -7.70
N TRP A 20 2.27 4.32 -6.78
CA TRP A 20 0.99 3.67 -7.02
C TRP A 20 -0.15 4.61 -6.63
N GLU A 21 -1.23 4.57 -7.40
CA GLU A 21 -2.44 5.34 -7.19
C GLU A 21 -3.68 4.47 -7.38
N CYS A 22 -4.71 4.67 -6.56
CA CYS A 22 -5.94 3.89 -6.63
C CYS A 22 -7.17 4.69 -6.21
N THR A 23 -8.26 4.52 -6.95
CA THR A 23 -9.58 5.07 -6.60
C THR A 23 -10.16 4.43 -5.35
N ALA A 24 -11.07 5.14 -4.67
CA ALA A 24 -11.76 4.67 -3.48
C ALA A 24 -12.42 3.29 -3.61
N GLY A 25 -12.44 2.55 -2.50
CA GLY A 25 -13.08 1.26 -2.34
C GLY A 25 -12.26 0.30 -1.45
N PRO A 26 -12.90 -0.78 -0.97
CA PRO A 26 -12.22 -1.80 -0.20
C PRO A 26 -11.49 -2.80 -1.09
N SER A 27 -10.29 -3.21 -0.66
CA SER A 27 -9.53 -4.33 -1.23
C SER A 27 -8.96 -5.21 -0.14
N TYR A 28 -9.09 -6.52 -0.31
CA TYR A 28 -8.39 -7.48 0.53
C TYR A 28 -7.06 -7.87 -0.11
N TRP A 29 -6.00 -7.93 0.68
CA TRP A 29 -4.65 -8.24 0.22
C TRP A 29 -4.02 -9.37 1.03
N SER A 30 -3.19 -10.16 0.35
CA SER A 30 -2.26 -11.12 0.94
C SER A 30 -0.91 -10.85 0.31
N LEU A 31 0.04 -10.29 1.06
CA LEU A 31 1.33 -9.86 0.49
C LEU A 31 2.35 -11.00 0.49
N GLU A 32 2.96 -11.20 -0.68
CA GLU A 32 4.02 -12.21 -0.90
C GLU A 32 5.44 -11.62 -0.80
N GLN A 33 5.54 -10.30 -0.62
CA GLN A 33 6.80 -9.57 -0.42
C GLN A 33 6.59 -8.53 0.69
N ASN A 34 7.67 -7.99 1.24
CA ASN A 34 7.54 -6.84 2.11
C ASN A 34 7.20 -5.62 1.25
N GLU A 35 6.35 -4.74 1.76
CA GLU A 35 6.06 -3.45 1.14
C GLU A 35 6.28 -2.32 2.13
N PHE A 36 7.25 -1.46 1.86
CA PHE A 36 7.40 -0.19 2.55
C PHE A 36 6.54 0.86 1.86
N VAL A 37 5.63 1.48 2.60
CA VAL A 37 4.64 2.42 2.08
C VAL A 37 4.83 3.79 2.70
N HIS A 38 4.79 4.83 1.87
CA HIS A 38 4.62 6.21 2.32
C HIS A 38 3.47 6.88 1.56
N ILE A 39 2.49 7.42 2.28
CA ILE A 39 1.31 8.04 1.67
C ILE A 39 1.63 9.49 1.28
N LEU A 40 1.42 9.81 0.00
CA LEU A 40 1.62 11.14 -0.58
C LEU A 40 0.34 11.98 -0.53
N SER A 41 -0.80 11.38 -0.86
CA SER A 41 -2.11 12.04 -0.85
C SER A 41 -3.24 11.02 -0.69
N GLY A 42 -4.42 11.50 -0.29
CA GLY A 42 -5.60 10.66 -0.01
C GLY A 42 -5.50 9.93 1.32
N SER A 43 -6.44 9.03 1.60
CA SER A 43 -6.50 8.31 2.87
C SER A 43 -7.12 6.93 2.74
N MET A 44 -6.72 6.03 3.64
CA MET A 44 -7.32 4.69 3.79
C MET A 44 -7.27 4.21 5.24
N THR A 45 -8.18 3.32 5.60
CA THR A 45 -8.07 2.51 6.81
C THR A 45 -7.45 1.17 6.46
N VAL A 46 -6.36 0.82 7.14
CA VAL A 46 -5.67 -0.47 7.00
C VAL A 46 -6.07 -1.34 8.19
N THR A 47 -6.73 -2.45 7.91
CA THR A 47 -7.20 -3.41 8.92
C THR A 47 -6.54 -4.76 8.67
N PRO A 48 -5.53 -5.16 9.46
CA PRO A 48 -4.99 -6.51 9.43
C PRO A 48 -6.07 -7.54 9.81
N ASP A 49 -5.95 -8.77 9.33
CA ASP A 49 -6.80 -9.88 9.81
C ASP A 49 -6.62 -10.13 11.31
N GLU A 50 -5.39 -9.91 11.80
CA GLU A 50 -5.02 -9.99 13.21
C GLU A 50 -4.38 -8.68 13.65
N GLY A 51 -5.07 -7.94 14.51
CA GLY A 51 -4.59 -6.69 15.10
C GLY A 51 -5.58 -5.54 14.95
N ASP A 52 -5.13 -4.35 15.33
CA ASP A 52 -5.94 -3.14 15.30
C ASP A 52 -5.82 -2.42 13.96
N ALA A 53 -6.94 -1.87 13.51
CA ALA A 53 -6.97 -1.01 12.34
C ALA A 53 -6.26 0.32 12.61
N PHE A 54 -5.65 0.90 11.58
CA PHE A 54 -5.05 2.22 11.64
C PHE A 54 -5.37 3.06 10.41
N LEU A 55 -5.39 4.38 10.59
CA LEU A 55 -5.59 5.34 9.51
C LEU A 55 -4.25 5.67 8.84
N ALA A 56 -4.17 5.48 7.54
CA ALA A 56 -3.05 5.91 6.71
C ALA A 56 -3.48 7.09 5.84
N GLY A 57 -2.92 8.27 6.12
CA GLY A 57 -3.12 9.51 5.35
C GLY A 57 -1.77 10.16 5.00
N PRO A 58 -1.76 11.36 4.40
CA PRO A 58 -0.54 11.98 3.90
C PRO A 58 0.53 12.12 4.98
N GLY A 59 1.77 11.70 4.67
CA GLY A 59 2.89 11.71 5.60
C GLY A 59 3.02 10.45 6.47
N VAL A 60 1.99 9.58 6.52
CA VAL A 60 2.08 8.30 7.23
C VAL A 60 2.97 7.33 6.45
N THR A 61 3.85 6.67 7.17
CA THR A 61 4.79 5.66 6.66
C THR A 61 4.65 4.38 7.47
N PHE A 62 4.59 3.24 6.80
CA PHE A 62 4.49 1.94 7.46
C PHE A 62 5.09 0.83 6.60
N LEU A 63 5.38 -0.29 7.25
CA LEU A 63 5.83 -1.52 6.61
C LEU A 63 4.70 -2.55 6.65
N VAL A 64 4.43 -3.18 5.51
CA VAL A 64 3.57 -4.36 5.40
C VAL A 64 4.48 -5.57 5.20
N PRO A 65 4.66 -6.43 6.22
CA PRO A 65 5.59 -7.55 6.13
C PRO A 65 5.06 -8.66 5.22
N VAL A 66 5.95 -9.49 4.69
CA VAL A 66 5.57 -10.73 3.98
C VAL A 66 4.62 -11.58 4.83
N GLY A 67 3.58 -12.12 4.19
CA GLY A 67 2.54 -12.90 4.85
C GLY A 67 1.46 -12.08 5.55
N TRP A 68 1.56 -10.74 5.54
CA TRP A 68 0.49 -9.86 6.01
C TRP A 68 -0.78 -10.07 5.17
N LYS A 69 -1.91 -10.06 5.87
CA LYS A 69 -3.25 -10.17 5.29
C LYS A 69 -4.19 -9.17 5.93
N GLY A 70 -5.11 -8.65 5.14
CA GLY A 70 -6.12 -7.74 5.65
C GLY A 70 -6.78 -6.90 4.56
N THR A 71 -7.60 -5.96 5.01
CA THR A 71 -8.35 -5.06 4.15
C THR A 71 -7.73 -3.67 4.15
N TRP A 72 -7.58 -3.09 2.97
CA TRP A 72 -7.40 -1.66 2.80
C TRP A 72 -8.71 -1.06 2.32
N ASP A 73 -9.32 -0.25 3.17
CA ASP A 73 -10.51 0.53 2.83
C ASP A 73 -10.07 1.94 2.40
N ILE A 74 -10.01 2.16 1.08
CA ILE A 74 -9.53 3.41 0.50
C ILE A 74 -10.69 4.41 0.45
N HIS A 75 -10.59 5.51 1.18
CA HIS A 75 -11.70 6.45 1.37
C HIS A 75 -11.84 7.43 0.20
N GLU A 76 -10.73 7.81 -0.42
CA GLU A 76 -10.61 8.74 -1.55
C GLU A 76 -9.41 8.32 -2.41
N THR A 77 -9.26 8.87 -3.63
CA THR A 77 -8.10 8.51 -4.46
C THR A 77 -6.79 8.70 -3.71
N ILE A 78 -6.10 7.58 -3.46
CA ILE A 78 -4.88 7.54 -2.67
C ILE A 78 -3.68 7.41 -3.60
N ARG A 79 -2.60 8.12 -3.27
CA ARG A 79 -1.31 8.01 -3.96
C ARG A 79 -0.24 7.69 -2.94
N LYS A 80 0.55 6.65 -3.19
CA LYS A 80 1.62 6.20 -2.30
C LYS A 80 2.93 5.98 -3.06
N LEU A 81 4.04 6.21 -2.38
CA LEU A 81 5.32 5.63 -2.73
C LEU A 81 5.38 4.22 -2.13
N TYR A 82 5.88 3.27 -2.91
CA TYR A 82 6.10 1.91 -2.45
C TYR A 82 7.54 1.46 -2.69
N VAL A 83 8.02 0.53 -1.86
CA VAL A 83 9.22 -0.29 -2.09
C VAL A 83 8.87 -1.73 -1.78
N LEU A 84 9.02 -2.62 -2.76
CA LEU A 84 8.87 -4.07 -2.65
C LEU A 84 10.25 -4.72 -2.51
N PHE A 85 10.43 -5.62 -1.53
CA PHE A 85 11.69 -6.32 -1.25
C PHE A 85 11.52 -7.60 -0.40
#